data_AF-A0AAV7GN39-F1
#
_entry.id   AF-A0AAV7GN39-F1
#
_cell.length_a   1.000
_cell.length_b   1.000
_cell.length_c   1.000
_cell.angle_alpha   90.00
_cell.angle_beta   90.00
_cell.angle_gamma   90.00
#
_symmetry.space_group_name_H-M   'P 1'
#
loop_
_entity.id
_entity.type
_entity.pdbx_description
1 polymer ?
#
loop_
_entity_poly.entity_id
_entity_poly.type
_entity_poly.pdbx_seq_one_letter_code
_entity_poly.pdbx_strand_id
1 'polypeptide(L)' 'MDSQPEPVSYICGDCGAENTLKPGDVIQCRECGYRILYKKRTRRSMCFHFHKQKYVGVDRSNLKPI' A
#
# COMPACT_ATOMS: atom_id res chain seq x y z
N MET A 1 17.14 18.76 18.04
CA MET A 1 15.91 18.37 18.77
C MET A 1 15.38 17.11 18.10
N ASP A 2 15.18 16.03 18.84
CA ASP A 2 14.65 14.76 18.32
C ASP A 2 13.17 14.92 17.92
N SER A 3 12.87 14.77 16.64
CA SER A 3 11.50 14.88 16.11
C SER A 3 10.70 13.64 16.51
N GLN A 4 9.72 13.80 17.40
CA GLN A 4 8.81 12.72 17.80
C GLN A 4 8.14 12.10 16.56
N PRO A 5 8.05 10.76 16.47
CA PRO A 5 7.45 10.09 15.32
C PRO A 5 5.95 10.42 15.21
N GLU A 6 5.51 10.83 14.03
CA GLU A 6 4.08 11.06 13.76
C GLU A 6 3.25 9.79 14.02
N PRO A 7 2.04 9.93 14.60
CA PRO A 7 1.16 8.80 14.85
C PRO A 7 0.75 8.13 13.53
N VAL A 8 0.91 6.80 13.46
CA VAL A 8 0.55 6.01 12.28
C VAL A 8 -0.91 5.58 12.35
N SER A 9 -1.69 5.89 11.30
CA SER A 9 -3.06 5.39 11.16
C SER A 9 -3.12 4.07 10.40
N TYR A 10 -3.92 3.15 10.92
CA TYR A 10 -4.20 1.84 10.36
C TYR A 10 -5.66 1.75 9.92
N ILE A 11 -5.97 0.88 8.97
CA ILE A 11 -7.31 0.66 8.41
C ILE A 11 -7.71 -0.78 8.71
N CYS A 12 -8.89 -0.98 9.30
CA CYS A 12 -9.41 -2.33 9.56
C CYS A 12 -9.71 -3.06 8.25
N GLY A 13 -9.37 -4.35 8.16
CA GLY A 13 -9.63 -5.16 6.97
C GLY A 13 -11.10 -5.49 6.72
N ASP A 14 -11.94 -5.43 7.76
CA ASP A 14 -13.36 -5.83 7.68
C ASP A 14 -14.30 -4.62 7.59
N CYS A 15 -14.24 -3.71 8.57
CA CYS A 15 -15.10 -2.53 8.59
C CYS A 15 -14.51 -1.29 7.88
N GLY A 16 -13.24 -1.32 7.46
CA GLY A 16 -12.57 -0.20 6.80
C GLY A 16 -12.32 1.03 7.71
N ALA A 17 -12.62 0.92 9.00
CA ALA A 17 -12.43 2.00 9.96
C ALA A 17 -10.96 2.36 10.18
N GLU A 18 -10.71 3.63 10.46
CA GLU A 18 -9.37 4.12 10.80
C GLU A 18 -9.09 3.95 12.30
N ASN A 19 -7.99 3.28 12.62
CA ASN A 19 -7.59 2.96 13.98
C ASN A 19 -6.20 3.56 14.24
N THR A 20 -6.06 4.33 15.32
CA THR A 20 -4.77 4.85 15.80
C THR A 20 -4.25 3.95 16.92
N LEU A 21 -3.10 3.32 16.69
CA LEU A 21 -2.46 2.39 17.63
C LEU A 21 -1.09 2.94 18.03
N LYS A 22 -0.78 2.88 19.33
CA LYS A 22 0.53 3.21 19.86
C LYS A 22 1.44 1.97 19.86
N PRO A 23 2.77 2.14 19.92
CA PRO A 23 3.68 1.01 20.08
C PRO A 23 3.36 0.27 21.38
N GLY A 24 3.14 -1.04 21.31
CA GLY A 24 2.79 -1.88 22.47
C GLY A 24 1.30 -2.10 22.69
N ASP A 25 0.41 -1.40 21.96
CA ASP A 25 -1.02 -1.67 22.01
C ASP A 25 -1.36 -3.03 21.35
N VAL A 26 -2.42 -3.68 21.84
CA VAL A 26 -2.97 -4.89 21.21
C VAL A 26 -3.56 -4.54 19.84
N ILE A 27 -3.22 -5.34 18.83
CA ILE A 27 -3.71 -5.17 17.46
C ILE A 27 -5.19 -5.62 17.41
N GLN A 28 -6.10 -4.66 17.52
CA GLN A 28 -7.54 -4.90 17.46
C GLN A 28 -8.29 -3.64 16.99
N CYS A 29 -9.25 -3.83 16.10
CA CYS A 29 -10.18 -2.78 15.68
C CYS A 29 -11.13 -2.42 16.84
N ARG A 30 -11.31 -1.13 17.11
CA ARG A 30 -12.17 -0.62 18.20
C ARG A 30 -13.66 -0.77 17.90
N GLU A 31 -14.07 -0.85 16.64
CA GLU A 31 -15.48 -0.93 16.24
C GLU A 31 -15.98 -2.37 16.10
N CYS A 32 -15.22 -3.25 15.44
CA CYS A 32 -15.68 -4.61 15.15
C CYS A 32 -14.90 -5.72 15.89
N GLY A 33 -13.80 -5.40 16.58
CA GLY A 33 -12.98 -6.40 17.28
C GLY A 33 -12.11 -7.28 16.36
N TYR A 34 -12.13 -7.03 15.04
CA TYR A 34 -11.26 -7.73 14.10
C TYR A 34 -9.78 -7.41 14.34
N ARG A 35 -8.89 -8.38 14.07
CA ARG A 35 -7.47 -8.33 14.46
C ARG A 35 -6.49 -8.10 13.30
N ILE A 36 -6.97 -7.94 12.08
CA ILE A 36 -6.14 -7.63 10.92
C ILE A 36 -6.38 -6.18 10.51
N LEU A 37 -5.30 -5.39 10.53
CA LEU A 37 -5.30 -3.99 10.13
C LEU A 37 -4.20 -3.74 9.09
N TYR A 38 -4.48 -2.88 8.12
CA TYR A 38 -3.58 -2.45 7.06
C TYR A 38 -3.01 -1.06 7.35
N LYS A 39 -1.76 -0.81 6.95
CA LYS A 39 -1.19 0.55 7.03
C LYS A 39 -1.73 1.42 5.89
N LYS A 40 -2.08 2.67 6.18
CA LYS A 40 -2.56 3.60 5.15
C LYS A 40 -1.47 3.90 4.11
N ARG A 41 -1.86 3.99 2.83
CA ARG A 41 -0.96 4.34 1.73
C ARG A 41 -0.38 5.74 1.94
N THR A 42 0.90 5.91 1.63
CA THR A 42 1.54 7.24 1.67
C THR A 42 0.99 8.15 0.59
N ARG A 43 0.81 9.45 0.90
CA ARG A 43 0.45 10.47 -0.11
C ARG A 43 1.58 10.84 -1.06
N ARG A 44 2.81 10.41 -0.77
CA ARG A 44 3.98 10.66 -1.63
C ARG A 44 3.82 9.88 -2.93
N SER A 45 3.99 10.56 -4.06
CA SER A 45 3.97 9.96 -5.39
C SER A 45 5.08 8.93 -5.51
N MET A 46 4.71 7.70 -5.87
CA MET A 46 5.69 6.69 -6.29
C MET A 46 5.86 6.79 -7.81
N CYS A 47 7.05 7.23 -8.24
CA CYS A 47 7.44 7.16 -9.65
C CYS A 47 7.96 5.75 -9.94
N PHE A 48 7.20 4.98 -10.73
CA PHE A 48 7.66 3.70 -11.25
C PHE A 48 8.28 3.91 -12.63
N HIS A 49 9.55 3.51 -12.79
CA HIS A 49 10.16 3.47 -14.11
C HIS A 49 9.80 2.15 -14.79
N PHE A 50 8.80 2.20 -15.67
CA PHE A 50 8.49 1.06 -16.52
C PHE A 50 9.52 1.00 -17.65
N HIS A 51 10.48 0.08 -17.54
CA HIS A 51 11.32 -0.27 -18.67
C HIS A 51 10.42 -0.96 -19.72
N LYS A 52 9.97 -0.20 -20.72
CA LYS A 52 9.29 -0.80 -21.87
C LYS A 52 10.29 -1.72 -22.55
N GLN A 53 10.04 -3.03 -22.53
CA GLN A 53 10.65 -3.95 -23.48
C GLN A 53 10.17 -3.49 -24.85
N LYS A 54 11.05 -2.78 -25.58
CA LYS A 54 10.78 -2.37 -26.95
C LYS A 54 10.60 -3.67 -27.72
N TYR A 55 9.40 -3.89 -28.25
CA TYR A 55 9.05 -4.91 -29.24
C TYR A 55 10.29 -5.40 -30.01
N VAL A 56 10.59 -6.70 -29.97
CA VAL A 56 11.42 -7.30 -31.03
C VAL A 56 10.49 -7.42 -32.24
N GLY A 57 10.60 -6.47 -33.16
CA GLY A 57 9.93 -6.56 -34.44
C GLY A 57 10.80 -7.35 -35.40
N VAL A 58 10.20 -8.34 -36.07
CA VAL A 58 10.44 -8.55 -37.50
C VAL A 58 9.04 -8.37 -38.12
N ASP A 59 8.74 -7.12 -38.51
CA ASP A 59 7.51 -6.65 -39.18
C ASP A 59 6.21 -6.46 -38.35
N ARG A 60 5.52 -5.33 -38.64
CA ARG A 60 4.33 -4.80 -37.92
C ARG A 60 3.07 -5.68 -38.03
N SER A 61 3.05 -6.65 -38.94
CA SER A 61 1.88 -7.47 -39.27
C SER A 61 1.79 -8.79 -38.51
N ASN A 62 2.77 -9.15 -37.66
CA ASN A 62 2.75 -10.43 -36.94
C ASN A 62 3.12 -10.30 -35.47
N LEU A 63 2.46 -9.37 -34.77
CA LEU A 63 2.60 -9.25 -33.32
C LEU A 63 1.88 -10.42 -32.63
N LYS A 64 2.62 -11.49 -32.34
CA LYS A 64 2.14 -12.59 -31.51
C LYS A 64 2.68 -12.43 -30.08
N PRO A 65 1.82 -12.44 -29.04
CA PRO A 65 2.30 -12.62 -27.66
C PRO A 65 2.87 -14.04 -27.51
N ILE A 66 3.83 -14.21 -26.60
CA ILE A 66 4.56 -15.46 -26.32
C ILE A 66 3.63 -16.69 -26.28
#